data_AF-A0A6I6SS06-F1
#
_entry.id   AF-A0A6I6SS06-F1
#
_cell.length_a   1.000
_cell.length_b   1.000
_cell.length_c   1.000
_cell.angle_alpha   90.00
_cell.angle_beta   90.00
_cell.angle_gamma   90.00
#
_symmetry.space_group_name_H-M   'P 1'
#
loop_
_entity.id
_entity.type
_entity.pdbx_description
1 polymer ?
#
loop_
_entity_poly.entity_id
_entity_poly.type
_entity_poly.pdbx_seq_one_letter_code
_entity_poly.pdbx_strand_id
1 'polypeptide(L)'
;MSPEFKQWVNQVIAKGDKGVAEAILEIDQEGRYAYVHVNAAWRAWLAQQEKIEALEAHVEAVADAIGFPPRNENRRRTSVVVTNIENARRFADYLHAAEQEFLMVPGEPDDDYPDDEPEDDCLVNSWGAKSREDYVEQFRRALDRLVTQKLPVCSKRIAELEKEVAELRRQAEDQPPCSP
;
A
#
# COMPACT_ATOMS: atom_id res chain seq x y z
N MET A 1 36.75 -19.05 -23.26
CA MET A 1 36.21 -17.68 -23.34
C MET A 1 34.79 -17.72 -22.79
N SER A 2 34.49 -17.01 -21.70
CA SER A 2 33.16 -17.11 -21.05
C SER A 2 32.07 -16.48 -21.94
N PRO A 3 30.81 -16.96 -21.84
CA PRO A 3 29.68 -16.34 -22.52
C PRO A 3 29.51 -14.85 -22.18
N GLU A 4 29.74 -14.44 -20.92
CA GLU A 4 29.59 -13.04 -20.52
C GLU A 4 30.64 -12.15 -21.19
N PHE A 5 31.88 -12.64 -21.33
CA PHE A 5 32.95 -11.90 -22.01
C PHE A 5 32.58 -11.59 -23.47
N LYS A 6 32.00 -12.57 -24.19
CA LYS A 6 31.53 -12.36 -25.56
C LYS A 6 30.39 -11.33 -25.63
N GLN A 7 29.46 -11.39 -24.68
CA GLN A 7 28.33 -10.46 -24.62
C GLN A 7 28.80 -9.02 -24.39
N TRP A 8 29.76 -8.81 -23.51
CA TRP A 8 30.34 -7.49 -23.26
C TRP A 8 31.13 -6.94 -24.45
N VAL A 9 31.96 -7.77 -25.11
CA VAL A 9 32.66 -7.37 -26.35
C VAL A 9 31.64 -6.88 -27.39
N ASN A 10 30.54 -7.60 -27.57
CA ASN A 10 29.48 -7.18 -28.50
C ASN A 10 28.81 -5.85 -28.08
N GLN A 11 28.60 -5.61 -26.78
CA GLN A 11 28.05 -4.33 -26.28
C GLN A 11 29.00 -3.15 -26.49
N VAL A 12 30.31 -3.36 -26.29
CA VAL A 12 31.35 -2.33 -26.51
C VAL A 12 31.43 -1.96 -27.99
N ILE A 13 31.44 -2.96 -28.87
CA ILE A 13 31.41 -2.77 -30.33
C ILE A 13 30.14 -2.02 -30.75
N ALA A 14 28.98 -2.40 -30.21
CA ALA A 14 27.69 -1.76 -30.52
C ALA A 14 27.60 -0.29 -30.05
N LYS A 15 28.29 0.07 -28.95
CA LYS A 15 28.36 1.46 -28.45
C LYS A 15 29.33 2.34 -29.25
N GLY A 16 30.06 1.78 -30.22
CA GLY A 16 30.98 2.52 -31.08
C GLY A 16 32.24 2.99 -30.37
N ASP A 17 32.57 2.39 -29.22
CA ASP A 17 33.71 2.78 -28.39
C ASP A 17 34.99 2.13 -28.93
N LYS A 18 35.45 2.66 -30.08
CA LYS A 18 36.53 2.08 -30.89
C LYS A 18 37.84 1.89 -30.10
N GLY A 19 38.13 2.77 -29.14
CA GLY A 19 39.36 2.69 -28.33
C GLY A 19 39.42 1.48 -27.40
N VAL A 20 38.27 0.98 -26.92
CA VAL A 20 38.21 -0.24 -26.09
C VAL A 20 38.26 -1.50 -26.95
N ALA A 21 37.65 -1.46 -28.14
CA ALA A 21 37.66 -2.56 -29.09
C ALA A 21 39.05 -2.80 -29.72
N GLU A 22 39.79 -1.73 -30.03
CA GLU A 22 41.17 -1.81 -30.53
C GLU A 22 42.13 -2.42 -29.49
N ALA A 23 41.96 -2.08 -28.20
CA ALA A 23 42.74 -2.65 -27.09
C ALA A 23 42.47 -4.15 -26.83
N ILE A 24 41.35 -4.70 -27.31
CA ILE A 24 41.00 -6.14 -27.24
C ILE A 24 41.58 -6.91 -28.45
N LEU A 25 41.85 -6.21 -29.56
CA LEU A 25 42.25 -6.77 -30.86
C LEU A 25 43.76 -6.68 -31.15
N GLU A 26 44.57 -6.10 -30.27
CA GLU A 26 46.04 -6.24 -30.29
C GLU A 26 46.45 -7.70 -29.97
N ILE A 27 46.14 -8.58 -30.90
CA ILE A 27 46.71 -9.92 -31.03
C ILE A 27 47.88 -9.73 -32.00
N ASP A 28 49.12 -9.98 -31.55
CA ASP A 28 50.26 -9.90 -32.45
C ASP A 28 50.17 -10.98 -33.56
N GLN A 29 51.00 -10.84 -34.60
CA GLN A 29 51.07 -11.78 -35.74
C GLN A 29 51.47 -13.23 -35.34
N GLU A 30 51.73 -13.49 -34.04
CA GLU A 30 52.13 -14.77 -33.48
C GLU A 30 51.07 -15.36 -32.52
N GLY A 31 49.91 -14.72 -32.39
CA GLY A 31 48.76 -15.26 -31.65
C GLY A 31 48.90 -15.20 -30.13
N ARG A 32 49.76 -14.33 -29.59
CA ARG A 32 49.92 -14.16 -28.14
C ARG A 32 49.01 -13.03 -27.63
N TYR A 33 48.09 -13.40 -26.74
CA TYR A 33 47.14 -12.48 -26.12
C TYR A 33 47.87 -11.48 -25.21
N ALA A 34 47.87 -10.19 -25.58
CA ALA A 34 48.37 -9.12 -24.72
C ALA A 34 47.42 -8.94 -23.52
N TYR A 35 47.88 -9.41 -22.36
CA TYR A 35 47.15 -9.46 -21.11
C TYR A 35 47.15 -8.09 -20.40
N VAL A 36 46.60 -7.02 -21.00
CA VAL A 36 46.76 -5.67 -20.40
C VAL A 36 45.47 -4.85 -20.23
N HIS A 37 44.41 -5.00 -21.04
CA HIS A 37 43.18 -4.21 -20.85
C HIS A 37 41.97 -4.95 -20.27
N VAL A 38 42.12 -6.22 -19.85
CA VAL A 38 41.03 -7.03 -19.26
C VAL A 38 40.85 -6.77 -17.75
N ASN A 39 41.69 -5.97 -17.09
CA ASN A 39 41.76 -6.02 -15.61
C ASN A 39 40.83 -5.04 -14.87
N ALA A 40 40.54 -3.84 -15.39
CA ALA A 40 39.73 -2.85 -14.65
C ALA A 40 38.34 -2.63 -15.24
N ALA A 41 38.22 -2.34 -16.54
CA ALA A 41 36.95 -2.05 -17.19
C ALA A 41 35.99 -3.26 -17.23
N TRP A 42 36.51 -4.45 -17.51
CA TRP A 42 35.73 -5.69 -17.46
C TRP A 42 35.23 -6.00 -16.04
N ARG A 43 36.09 -5.82 -15.01
CA ARG A 43 35.67 -5.98 -13.60
C ARG A 43 34.65 -4.95 -13.16
N ALA A 44 34.80 -3.70 -13.61
CA ALA A 44 33.82 -2.65 -13.35
C ALA A 44 32.48 -2.96 -14.03
N TRP A 45 32.50 -3.50 -15.25
CA TRP A 45 31.29 -3.95 -15.94
C TRP A 45 30.63 -5.13 -15.21
N LEU A 46 31.39 -6.12 -14.76
CA LEU A 46 30.85 -7.24 -13.96
C LEU A 46 30.22 -6.74 -12.66
N ALA A 47 30.90 -5.86 -11.92
CA ALA A 47 30.35 -5.24 -10.71
C ALA A 47 29.09 -4.40 -11.01
N GLN A 48 29.02 -3.78 -12.18
CA GLN A 48 27.84 -3.05 -12.61
C GLN A 48 26.69 -3.98 -12.99
N GLN A 49 26.96 -5.14 -13.59
CA GLN A 49 25.94 -6.17 -13.86
C GLN A 49 25.37 -6.72 -12.55
N GLU A 50 26.23 -7.10 -11.59
CA GLU A 50 25.80 -7.57 -10.28
C GLU A 50 24.91 -6.53 -9.57
N LYS A 51 25.27 -5.25 -9.68
CA LYS A 51 24.44 -4.15 -9.14
C LYS A 51 23.10 -4.01 -9.85
N ILE A 52 23.05 -4.19 -11.17
CA ILE A 52 21.80 -4.15 -11.94
C ILE A 52 20.90 -5.31 -11.53
N GLU A 53 21.43 -6.53 -11.46
CA GLU A 53 20.68 -7.71 -11.03
C GLU A 53 20.11 -7.54 -9.61
N ALA A 54 20.91 -7.02 -8.68
CA ALA A 54 20.45 -6.71 -7.32
C ALA A 54 19.32 -5.67 -7.31
N LEU A 55 19.43 -4.62 -8.13
CA LEU A 55 18.39 -3.59 -8.24
C LEU A 55 17.10 -4.14 -8.87
N GLU A 56 17.22 -4.99 -9.89
CA GLU A 56 16.07 -5.65 -10.50
C GLU A 56 15.36 -6.58 -9.52
N ALA A 57 16.11 -7.34 -8.72
CA ALA A 57 15.55 -8.16 -7.66
C ALA A 57 14.79 -7.31 -6.61
N HIS A 58 15.33 -6.15 -6.24
CA HIS A 58 14.63 -5.23 -5.34
C HIS A 58 13.34 -4.68 -5.95
N VAL A 59 13.35 -4.31 -7.23
CA VAL A 59 12.13 -3.84 -7.92
C VAL A 59 11.06 -4.94 -7.93
N GLU A 60 11.43 -6.19 -8.16
CA GLU A 60 10.49 -7.31 -8.10
C GLU A 60 9.93 -7.53 -6.69
N ALA A 61 10.79 -7.46 -5.67
CA ALA A 61 10.35 -7.59 -4.27
C ALA A 61 9.35 -6.49 -3.88
N VAL A 62 9.56 -5.25 -4.33
CA VAL A 62 8.60 -4.16 -4.12
C VAL A 62 7.29 -4.43 -4.85
N ALA A 63 7.34 -4.90 -6.10
CA ALA A 63 6.15 -5.22 -6.89
C ALA A 63 5.33 -6.37 -6.28
N ASP A 64 5.99 -7.37 -5.71
CA ASP A 64 5.33 -8.45 -4.96
C ASP A 64 4.70 -7.95 -3.67
N ALA A 65 5.40 -7.10 -2.90
CA ALA A 65 4.90 -6.54 -1.64
C ALA A 65 3.62 -5.70 -1.83
N ILE A 66 3.52 -4.96 -2.93
CA ILE A 66 2.31 -4.19 -3.29
C ILE A 66 1.27 -5.03 -4.05
N GLY A 67 1.49 -6.34 -4.21
CA GLY A 67 0.49 -7.30 -4.67
C GLY A 67 0.31 -7.40 -6.19
N PHE A 68 1.26 -6.93 -7.00
CA PHE A 68 1.17 -7.17 -8.43
C PHE A 68 1.43 -8.64 -8.77
N PRO A 69 0.70 -9.25 -9.72
CA PRO A 69 0.97 -10.63 -10.14
C PRO A 69 2.16 -10.72 -11.12
N PRO A 70 2.98 -11.78 -11.12
CA PRO A 70 4.24 -11.86 -11.88
C PRO A 70 4.16 -11.57 -13.38
N ARG A 71 2.99 -11.77 -13.99
CA ARG A 71 2.75 -11.54 -15.43
C ARG A 71 2.26 -10.13 -15.77
N ASN A 72 2.16 -9.23 -14.78
CA ASN A 72 1.71 -7.86 -15.03
C ASN A 72 2.85 -7.00 -15.57
N GLU A 73 2.74 -6.60 -16.82
CA GLU A 73 3.72 -5.78 -17.56
C GLU A 73 3.99 -4.42 -16.92
N ASN A 74 3.10 -3.95 -16.04
CA ASN A 74 3.24 -2.68 -15.35
C ASN A 74 4.02 -2.77 -14.02
N ARG A 75 4.42 -3.97 -13.59
CA ARG A 75 5.14 -4.20 -12.32
C ARG A 75 6.40 -3.37 -12.14
N ARG A 76 7.11 -3.10 -13.24
CA ARG A 76 8.34 -2.30 -13.25
C ARG A 76 8.09 -0.83 -13.61
N ARG A 77 6.85 -0.41 -13.86
CA ARG A 77 6.54 0.98 -14.21
C ARG A 77 6.42 1.81 -12.94
N THR A 78 7.40 2.68 -12.72
CA THR A 78 7.45 3.56 -11.54
C THR A 78 6.17 4.37 -11.34
N SER A 79 5.59 4.94 -12.40
CA SER A 79 4.34 5.71 -12.32
C SER A 79 3.18 4.87 -11.75
N VAL A 80 3.09 3.60 -12.16
CA VAL A 80 2.05 2.68 -11.71
C VAL A 80 2.28 2.27 -10.26
N VAL A 81 3.52 1.97 -9.88
CA VAL A 81 3.89 1.65 -8.50
C VAL A 81 3.55 2.81 -7.55
N VAL A 82 3.99 4.04 -7.87
CA VAL A 82 3.72 5.23 -7.04
C VAL A 82 2.22 5.48 -6.92
N THR A 83 1.48 5.40 -8.02
CA THR A 83 0.02 5.60 -7.99
C THR A 83 -0.67 4.56 -7.09
N ASN A 84 -0.24 3.30 -7.10
CA ASN A 84 -0.82 2.27 -6.24
C ASN A 84 -0.49 2.50 -4.76
N ILE A 85 0.72 2.96 -4.45
CA ILE A 85 1.08 3.35 -3.07
C ILE A 85 0.21 4.51 -2.59
N GLU A 86 0.01 5.53 -3.42
CA GLU A 86 -0.89 6.64 -3.08
C GLU A 86 -2.33 6.19 -2.86
N ASN A 87 -2.84 5.30 -3.72
CA ASN A 87 -4.18 4.75 -3.58
C ASN A 87 -4.33 3.91 -2.31
N ALA A 88 -3.35 3.07 -1.99
CA ALA A 88 -3.35 2.27 -0.76
C ALA A 88 -3.34 3.16 0.48
N ARG A 89 -2.52 4.23 0.48
CA ARG A 89 -2.51 5.23 1.55
C ARG A 89 -3.87 5.92 1.70
N ARG A 90 -4.45 6.44 0.61
CA ARG A 90 -5.77 7.11 0.67
C ARG A 90 -6.86 6.16 1.16
N PHE A 91 -6.82 4.91 0.75
CA PHE A 91 -7.77 3.91 1.23
C PHE A 91 -7.62 3.66 2.73
N ALA A 92 -6.38 3.57 3.24
CA ALA A 92 -6.12 3.48 4.67
C ALA A 92 -6.64 4.72 5.42
N ASP A 93 -6.42 5.93 4.89
CA ASP A 93 -6.93 7.18 5.48
C ASP A 93 -8.47 7.17 5.57
N TYR A 94 -9.17 6.71 4.53
CA TYR A 94 -10.64 6.60 4.54
C TYR A 94 -11.14 5.54 5.51
N LEU A 95 -10.45 4.39 5.59
CA LEU A 95 -10.79 3.35 6.54
C LEU A 95 -10.59 3.85 7.98
N HIS A 96 -9.48 4.53 8.23
CA HIS A 96 -9.19 5.12 9.54
C HIS A 96 -10.24 6.16 9.94
N ALA A 97 -10.68 7.02 9.02
CA ALA A 97 -11.77 7.97 9.29
C ALA A 97 -13.10 7.26 9.63
N ALA A 98 -13.41 6.15 8.95
CA ALA A 98 -14.59 5.35 9.27
C ALA A 98 -14.46 4.63 10.63
N GLU A 99 -13.26 4.12 10.95
CA GLU A 99 -12.95 3.55 12.25
C GLU A 99 -13.15 4.60 13.36
N GLN A 100 -12.62 5.82 13.17
CA GLN A 100 -12.79 6.93 14.10
C GLN A 100 -14.26 7.27 14.38
N GLU A 101 -15.08 7.37 13.34
CA GLU A 101 -16.48 7.79 13.47
C GLU A 101 -17.37 6.69 14.11
N PHE A 102 -17.12 5.42 13.76
CA PHE A 102 -18.07 4.34 14.07
C PHE A 102 -17.54 3.33 15.08
N LEU A 103 -16.24 3.10 15.13
CA LEU A 103 -15.63 1.96 15.82
C LEU A 103 -14.77 2.36 17.01
N MET A 104 -14.55 3.65 17.25
CA MET A 104 -13.92 4.13 18.48
C MET A 104 -14.89 4.06 19.65
N VAL A 105 -14.37 3.61 20.78
CA VAL A 105 -15.05 3.60 22.08
C VAL A 105 -14.08 4.16 23.12
N PRO A 106 -14.57 4.73 24.23
CA PRO A 106 -13.70 5.15 25.32
C PRO A 106 -12.81 3.98 25.76
N GLY A 107 -11.50 4.20 25.80
CA GLY A 107 -10.54 3.19 26.22
C GLY A 107 -10.59 2.91 27.71
N GLU A 108 -9.79 1.94 28.14
CA GLU A 108 -9.66 1.62 29.57
C GLU A 108 -8.89 2.73 30.30
N PRO A 109 -9.32 3.15 31.51
CA PRO A 109 -8.56 4.08 32.33
C PRO A 109 -7.16 3.54 32.61
N ASP A 110 -6.14 4.38 32.47
CA ASP A 110 -4.78 4.00 32.83
C ASP A 110 -4.63 3.97 34.35
N ASP A 111 -4.36 2.77 34.91
CA ASP A 111 -4.14 2.58 36.35
C ASP A 111 -2.89 3.34 36.86
N ASP A 112 -1.90 3.58 35.99
CA ASP A 112 -0.68 4.33 36.34
C ASP A 112 -0.89 5.86 36.25
N TYR A 113 -1.87 6.31 35.46
CA TYR A 113 -2.23 7.73 35.27
C TYR A 113 -3.75 7.96 35.35
N PRO A 114 -4.37 7.81 36.54
CA PRO A 114 -5.82 7.81 36.71
C PRO A 114 -6.48 9.18 36.49
N ASP A 115 -5.69 10.26 36.43
CA ASP A 115 -6.15 11.63 36.20
C ASP A 115 -6.20 11.99 34.69
N ASP A 116 -5.62 11.15 33.82
CA ASP A 116 -5.64 11.37 32.37
C ASP A 116 -6.94 10.81 31.76
N GLU A 117 -7.51 11.54 30.78
CA GLU A 117 -8.64 11.01 30.01
C GLU A 117 -8.16 9.80 29.19
N PRO A 118 -8.82 8.63 29.32
CA PRO A 118 -8.42 7.44 28.58
C PRO A 118 -8.52 7.70 27.07
N GLU A 119 -7.45 7.37 26.34
CA GLU A 119 -7.45 7.44 24.89
C GLU A 119 -8.54 6.52 24.33
N ASP A 120 -9.27 6.97 23.31
CA ASP A 120 -10.27 6.13 22.68
C ASP A 120 -9.62 4.91 22.03
N ASP A 121 -10.22 3.74 22.22
CA ASP A 121 -9.80 2.46 21.64
C ASP A 121 -10.64 2.11 20.42
N CYS A 122 -9.97 1.62 19.37
CA CYS A 122 -10.66 1.08 18.20
C CYS A 122 -11.10 -0.38 18.46
N LEU A 123 -12.37 -0.70 18.21
CA LEU A 123 -12.91 -2.05 18.36
C LEU A 123 -12.30 -3.09 17.40
N VAL A 124 -11.61 -2.64 16.36
CA VAL A 124 -10.86 -3.48 15.43
C VAL A 124 -9.39 -3.14 15.50
N ASN A 125 -8.54 -4.16 15.39
CA ASN A 125 -7.09 -3.92 15.40
C ASN A 125 -6.65 -3.30 14.05
N SER A 126 -6.35 -2.00 14.07
CA SER A 126 -5.91 -1.23 12.89
C SER A 126 -4.47 -1.54 12.44
N TRP A 127 -3.67 -2.29 13.23
CA TRP A 127 -2.22 -2.43 13.00
C TRP A 127 -1.70 -3.86 12.93
N GLY A 128 -2.52 -4.89 13.12
CA GLY A 128 -1.98 -6.26 13.12
C GLY A 128 -2.97 -7.39 13.43
N ALA A 129 -4.04 -7.51 12.65
CA ALA A 129 -4.84 -8.74 12.68
C ALA A 129 -3.98 -9.96 12.29
N LYS A 130 -4.13 -11.07 13.02
CA LYS A 130 -3.29 -12.27 12.85
C LYS A 130 -3.53 -12.96 11.51
N SER A 131 -4.73 -12.82 10.96
CA SER A 131 -5.09 -13.24 9.62
C SER A 131 -6.25 -12.38 9.10
N ARG A 132 -6.60 -12.56 7.82
CA ARG A 132 -7.78 -11.94 7.22
C ARG A 132 -9.06 -12.34 7.96
N GLU A 133 -9.19 -13.62 8.31
CA GLU A 133 -10.38 -14.17 8.98
C GLU A 133 -10.52 -13.59 10.39
N ASP A 134 -9.41 -13.44 11.10
CA ASP A 134 -9.36 -12.79 12.42
C ASP A 134 -9.85 -11.33 12.35
N TYR A 135 -9.36 -10.57 11.37
CA TYR A 135 -9.83 -9.19 11.14
C TYR A 135 -11.34 -9.13 10.85
N VAL A 136 -11.82 -10.00 9.95
CA VAL A 136 -13.24 -10.05 9.58
C VAL A 136 -14.10 -10.41 10.79
N GLU A 137 -13.64 -11.30 11.65
CA GLU A 137 -14.36 -11.67 12.87
C GLU A 137 -14.40 -10.54 13.90
N GLN A 138 -13.30 -9.80 14.09
CA GLN A 138 -13.29 -8.58 14.90
C GLN A 138 -14.29 -7.55 14.35
N PHE A 139 -14.28 -7.34 13.03
CA PHE A 139 -15.22 -6.42 12.37
C PHE A 139 -16.68 -6.84 12.55
N ARG A 140 -17.00 -8.14 12.44
CA ARG A 140 -18.36 -8.65 12.71
C ARG A 140 -18.80 -8.35 14.14
N ARG A 141 -17.94 -8.61 15.13
CA ARG A 141 -18.25 -8.33 16.54
C ARG A 141 -18.48 -6.85 16.79
N ALA A 142 -17.71 -5.98 16.13
CA ALA A 142 -17.90 -4.54 16.21
C ALA A 142 -19.26 -4.12 15.63
N LEU A 143 -19.67 -4.69 14.49
CA LEU A 143 -21.00 -4.47 13.91
C LEU A 143 -22.12 -4.96 14.84
N ASP A 144 -21.99 -6.14 15.43
CA ASP A 144 -22.99 -6.68 16.37
C ASP A 144 -23.15 -5.78 17.60
N ARG A 145 -22.04 -5.22 18.10
CA ARG A 145 -22.06 -4.25 19.20
C ARG A 145 -22.79 -2.97 18.79
N LEU A 146 -22.50 -2.43 17.60
CA LEU A 146 -23.19 -1.25 17.07
C LEU A 146 -24.68 -1.48 16.90
N VAL A 147 -25.07 -2.64 16.36
CA VAL A 147 -26.47 -3.04 16.21
C VAL A 147 -27.14 -3.12 17.57
N THR A 148 -26.52 -3.80 18.54
CA THR A 148 -27.13 -4.02 19.85
C THR A 148 -27.24 -2.72 20.66
N GLN A 149 -26.27 -1.82 20.56
CA GLN A 149 -26.21 -0.60 21.37
C GLN A 149 -26.94 0.58 20.71
N LYS A 150 -26.79 0.80 19.39
CA LYS A 150 -27.32 1.99 18.72
C LYS A 150 -28.71 1.79 18.11
N LEU A 151 -29.07 0.62 17.57
CA LEU A 151 -30.40 0.44 16.95
C LEU A 151 -31.57 0.59 17.92
N PRO A 152 -31.55 0.07 19.16
CA PRO A 152 -32.66 0.25 20.09
C PRO A 152 -32.89 1.72 20.45
N VAL A 153 -31.82 2.53 20.51
CA VAL A 153 -31.89 3.97 20.77
C VAL A 153 -32.51 4.69 19.56
N CYS A 154 -32.04 4.39 18.35
CA CYS A 154 -32.62 4.95 17.12
C CYS A 154 -34.09 4.57 16.94
N SER A 155 -34.46 3.31 17.21
CA SER A 155 -35.84 2.83 17.10
C SER A 155 -36.78 3.52 18.09
N LYS A 156 -36.33 3.75 19.34
CA LYS A 156 -37.09 4.54 20.31
C LYS A 156 -37.28 5.97 19.85
N ARG A 157 -36.21 6.61 19.36
CA ARG A 157 -36.28 8.00 18.86
C ARG A 157 -37.21 8.13 17.66
N ILE A 158 -37.21 7.17 16.74
CA ILE A 158 -38.14 7.14 15.61
C ILE A 158 -39.58 7.05 16.11
N ALA A 159 -39.87 6.15 17.05
CA ALA A 159 -41.21 6.01 17.62
C ALA A 159 -41.69 7.27 18.38
N GLU A 160 -40.79 7.98 19.04
CA GLU A 160 -41.07 9.27 19.67
C GLU A 160 -41.42 10.34 18.63
N LEU A 161 -40.62 10.45 17.56
CA LEU A 161 -40.84 11.39 16.47
C LEU A 161 -42.16 11.09 15.74
N GLU A 162 -42.50 9.82 15.53
CA GLU A 162 -43.78 9.43 14.93
C GLU A 162 -44.98 9.87 15.78
N LYS A 163 -44.87 9.76 17.12
CA LYS A 163 -45.90 10.28 18.04
C LYS A 163 -46.02 11.79 17.95
N GLU A 164 -44.89 12.51 17.95
CA GLU A 164 -44.86 13.97 17.85
C GLU A 164 -45.47 14.45 16.53
N VAL A 165 -45.16 13.78 15.41
CA VAL A 165 -45.77 14.06 14.11
C VAL A 165 -47.28 13.81 14.13
N ALA A 166 -47.74 12.74 14.77
CA ALA A 166 -49.17 12.43 14.88
C ALA A 166 -49.92 13.49 15.72
N GLU A 167 -49.31 13.96 16.81
CA GLU A 167 -49.83 15.04 17.66
C GLU A 167 -49.97 16.34 16.86
N LEU A 168 -48.92 16.73 16.13
CA LEU A 168 -48.90 17.94 15.30
C LEU A 168 -49.93 17.88 14.17
N ARG A 169 -50.13 16.71 13.55
CA ARG A 169 -51.17 16.51 12.53
C ARG A 169 -52.58 16.69 13.11
N ARG A 170 -52.85 16.14 14.30
CA ARG A 170 -54.12 16.35 14.99
C ARG A 170 -54.35 17.83 15.32
N GLN A 171 -53.33 18.51 15.83
CA GLN A 171 -53.41 19.95 16.13
C GLN A 171 -53.66 20.80 14.87
N ALA A 172 -53.11 20.41 13.72
CA ALA A 172 -53.34 21.08 12.45
C ALA A 172 -54.76 20.83 11.90
N GLU A 173 -55.34 19.65 12.13
CA GLU A 173 -56.74 19.33 11.78
C GLU A 173 -57.75 20.07 12.67
N ASP A 174 -57.43 20.27 13.95
CA ASP A 174 -58.25 21.04 14.90
C ASP A 174 -58.10 22.57 14.72
N GLN A 175 -57.18 23.03 13.87
CA GLN A 175 -56.99 24.45 13.59
C GLN A 175 -58.04 24.91 12.56
N PRO A 176 -58.94 25.86 12.90
CA PRO A 176 -59.93 26.34 11.95
C PRO A 176 -59.23 27.01 10.76
N PRO A 177 -59.77 26.89 9.53
CA PRO A 177 -59.16 27.53 8.37
C PRO A 177 -59.00 29.02 8.64
N CYS A 178 -57.75 29.48 8.57
CA CYS A 178 -57.41 30.89 8.72
C CYS A 178 -58.32 31.70 7.79
N SER A 179 -59.19 32.53 8.37
CA SER A 179 -60.14 33.32 7.58
C SER A 179 -59.35 34.32 6.73
N PRO A 180 -59.65 34.43 5.42
CA PRO A 180 -58.97 35.35 4.52
C PRO A 180 -59.21 36.82 4.87
#